data_AF-A0A6S6PHU1-F1
#
_entry.id   AF-A0A6S6PHU1-F1
#
_cell.length_a   1.000
_cell.length_b   1.000
_cell.length_c   1.000
_cell.angle_alpha   90.00
_cell.angle_beta   90.00
_cell.angle_gamma   90.00
#
_symmetry.space_group_name_H-M   'P 1'
#
loop_
_entity.id
_entity.type
_entity.pdbx_description
1 polymer ?
#
loop_
_entity_poly.entity_id
_entity_poly.type
_entity_poly.pdbx_seq_one_letter_code
_entity_poly.pdbx_strand_id
1 'polypeptide(L)'
;MTAPLPGGLDEATTGPLDGGAPTLRALLDASRPGLAVPDASPQDLDRAISWTHITEMRDPSRYLRGGELVCTVGLSLQTPQDCRTFADALATAGAAGVCFGVGDGHDVVPAALLDQCRRRGLPVLVATPSVPFSTVSRYVAEYELGAEIAVARATNALVPELLSALRRHVSARELLDTAGDLLACYFLLDPDGRAESTVSVDIPGVGSLGWMGSGTPPEPALLDLIARFVRATQGERDLEAALARERVGQLLSLVERRMLLPDALGQLLDWPGFAADQLTCSAWPAGAGALLSMAVPEALVGDAPDLCLMLTTQSLDATDDLSLPSGHSALVPLTEIGSAIGQARIALDLAQRRGRRVGPDQLSTLDSLLDQLPPAQLAPFRQQLIDPLAEMDRRRGTQHVRTLRAFLAANGSLSDTARDLYLHTNTVRHRLARILELTGRDPLNRNDQAAFSIALHAVDRDGRRESRG
;
A
#
# COMPACT_ATOMS: atom_id res chain seq x y z
N MET A 1 -37.65 -45.15 -28.19
CA MET A 1 -36.62 -44.21 -28.67
C MET A 1 -36.94 -42.84 -28.10
N THR A 2 -35.90 -42.20 -27.57
CA THR A 2 -35.80 -40.82 -27.07
C THR A 2 -36.52 -40.47 -25.75
N ALA A 3 -35.73 -40.58 -24.68
CA ALA A 3 -35.95 -40.07 -23.34
C ALA A 3 -35.91 -38.51 -23.29
N PRO A 4 -36.43 -37.89 -22.21
CA PRO A 4 -36.56 -36.44 -22.09
C PRO A 4 -35.26 -35.80 -21.57
N LEU A 5 -34.93 -34.61 -22.09
CA LEU A 5 -33.93 -33.71 -21.51
C LEU A 5 -34.67 -32.53 -20.86
N PRO A 6 -34.60 -32.33 -19.54
CA PRO A 6 -34.92 -31.05 -18.93
C PRO A 6 -33.71 -30.11 -19.13
N GLY A 7 -33.91 -29.09 -19.96
CA GLY A 7 -32.96 -27.98 -20.11
C GLY A 7 -33.26 -26.88 -19.09
N GLY A 8 -32.21 -26.20 -18.66
CA GLY A 8 -32.29 -24.93 -17.93
C GLY A 8 -31.75 -25.04 -16.52
N LEU A 9 -30.44 -24.85 -16.40
CA LEU A 9 -29.72 -24.68 -15.16
C LEU A 9 -30.34 -23.52 -14.35
N ASP A 10 -30.69 -23.79 -13.10
CA ASP A 10 -30.94 -22.77 -12.09
C ASP A 10 -29.76 -21.80 -12.06
N GLU A 11 -30.07 -20.51 -12.18
CA GLU A 11 -29.20 -19.39 -11.82
C GLU A 11 -28.83 -19.50 -10.34
N ALA A 12 -27.75 -20.24 -10.04
CA ALA A 12 -27.17 -20.27 -8.72
C ALA A 12 -26.21 -19.07 -8.53
N THR A 13 -26.78 -18.02 -7.94
CA THR A 13 -26.14 -17.07 -7.02
C THR A 13 -24.93 -16.28 -7.52
N THR A 14 -25.27 -15.11 -8.07
CA THR A 14 -24.55 -13.83 -7.95
C THR A 14 -23.61 -13.75 -6.74
N GLY A 15 -22.32 -13.52 -7.01
CA GLY A 15 -21.36 -13.04 -6.01
C GLY A 15 -21.75 -11.65 -5.48
N PRO A 16 -21.20 -11.20 -4.33
CA PRO A 16 -21.70 -10.00 -3.66
C PRO A 16 -21.33 -8.75 -4.46
N LEU A 17 -22.37 -8.05 -4.95
CA LEU A 17 -22.31 -6.72 -5.58
C LEU A 17 -22.92 -5.61 -4.71
N ASP A 18 -23.12 -5.84 -3.41
CA ASP A 18 -23.64 -4.82 -2.49
C ASP A 18 -22.64 -4.54 -1.36
N GLY A 19 -22.32 -3.27 -1.13
CA GLY A 19 -21.38 -2.80 -0.10
C GLY A 19 -21.85 -3.00 1.35
N GLY A 20 -22.26 -4.20 1.74
CA GLY A 20 -22.64 -4.58 3.09
C GLY A 20 -21.58 -5.45 3.77
N ALA A 21 -21.31 -5.25 5.06
CA ALA A 21 -20.27 -5.93 5.84
C ALA A 21 -20.20 -7.48 5.62
N PRO A 22 -18.98 -8.09 5.68
CA PRO A 22 -18.81 -9.52 5.41
C PRO A 22 -19.64 -10.37 6.38
N THR A 23 -20.34 -11.39 5.90
CA THR A 23 -21.14 -12.29 6.76
C THR A 23 -20.41 -13.59 7.08
N LEU A 24 -20.83 -14.29 8.14
CA LEU A 24 -20.32 -15.62 8.49
C LEU A 24 -20.54 -16.64 7.36
N ARG A 25 -21.64 -16.53 6.61
CA ARG A 25 -21.92 -17.35 5.43
C ARG A 25 -20.91 -17.08 4.32
N ALA A 26 -20.65 -15.82 3.99
CA ALA A 26 -19.69 -15.46 2.97
C ALA A 26 -18.27 -15.95 3.31
N LEU A 27 -17.85 -15.82 4.57
CA LEU A 27 -16.59 -16.35 5.08
C LEU A 27 -16.51 -17.88 4.97
N LEU A 28 -17.59 -18.58 5.36
CA LEU A 28 -17.68 -20.04 5.27
C LEU A 28 -17.55 -20.52 3.82
N ASP A 29 -18.25 -19.86 2.88
CA ASP A 29 -18.23 -20.26 1.47
C ASP A 29 -16.87 -20.00 0.80
N ALA A 30 -16.24 -18.85 1.11
CA ALA A 30 -14.93 -18.49 0.56
C ALA A 30 -13.77 -19.35 1.09
N SER A 31 -13.91 -19.93 2.29
CA SER A 31 -12.84 -20.67 2.97
C SER A 31 -12.99 -22.19 2.90
N ARG A 32 -13.86 -22.73 2.03
CA ARG A 32 -14.00 -24.19 1.86
C ARG A 32 -12.79 -24.77 1.11
N PRO A 33 -12.22 -25.90 1.58
CA PRO A 33 -12.77 -26.85 2.56
C PRO A 33 -12.34 -26.64 4.04
N GLY A 34 -11.74 -25.51 4.38
CA GLY A 34 -11.05 -25.30 5.66
C GLY A 34 -11.90 -24.81 6.85
N LEU A 35 -13.09 -24.24 6.59
CA LEU A 35 -14.07 -23.89 7.63
C LEU A 35 -15.32 -24.76 7.50
N ALA A 36 -15.85 -25.20 8.65
CA ALA A 36 -17.07 -26.00 8.73
C ALA A 36 -18.02 -25.47 9.82
N VAL A 37 -19.28 -25.89 9.78
CA VAL A 37 -20.27 -25.62 10.82
C VAL A 37 -20.44 -26.91 11.65
N PRO A 38 -20.39 -26.85 12.99
CA PRO A 38 -20.59 -28.00 13.85
C PRO A 38 -22.07 -28.39 13.88
N ASP A 39 -22.37 -29.59 13.37
CA ASP A 39 -23.70 -30.20 13.20
C ASP A 39 -24.67 -29.41 12.29
N ALA A 40 -25.67 -30.10 11.72
CA ALA A 40 -26.68 -29.52 10.82
C ALA A 40 -27.76 -28.67 11.53
N SER A 41 -27.47 -28.14 12.73
CA SER A 41 -28.43 -27.33 13.49
C SER A 41 -28.53 -25.92 12.89
N PRO A 42 -29.72 -25.28 12.87
CA PRO A 42 -29.86 -23.92 12.33
C PRO A 42 -29.01 -22.92 13.13
N GLN A 43 -28.13 -22.20 12.44
CA GLN A 43 -27.34 -21.09 12.98
C GLN A 43 -27.57 -19.84 12.14
N ASP A 44 -27.56 -18.66 12.74
CA ASP A 44 -27.67 -17.40 12.02
C ASP A 44 -26.32 -17.03 11.37
N LEU A 45 -26.08 -17.57 10.19
CA LEU A 45 -24.85 -17.33 9.43
C LEU A 45 -24.89 -16.01 8.63
N ASP A 46 -26.03 -15.32 8.61
CA ASP A 46 -26.18 -14.04 7.90
C ASP A 46 -25.74 -12.85 8.77
N ARG A 47 -25.26 -13.09 10.00
CA ARG A 47 -24.67 -12.06 10.86
C ARG A 47 -23.43 -11.45 10.19
N ALA A 48 -23.41 -10.12 10.15
CA ALA A 48 -22.27 -9.33 9.74
C ALA A 48 -21.12 -9.44 10.74
N ILE A 49 -19.90 -9.48 10.21
CA ILE A 49 -18.64 -9.51 10.92
C ILE A 49 -17.97 -8.15 10.70
N SER A 50 -17.66 -7.43 11.77
CA SER A 50 -16.94 -6.16 11.69
C SER A 50 -15.42 -6.34 11.77
N TRP A 51 -14.96 -7.39 12.46
CA TRP A 51 -13.55 -7.65 12.72
C TRP A 51 -13.33 -9.09 13.22
N THR A 52 -12.08 -9.54 13.25
CA THR A 52 -11.69 -10.82 13.90
C THR A 52 -10.84 -10.58 15.14
N HIS A 53 -11.10 -11.30 16.23
CA HIS A 53 -10.32 -11.20 17.47
C HIS A 53 -9.78 -12.57 17.88
N ILE A 54 -8.46 -12.75 17.89
CA ILE A 54 -7.83 -14.00 18.33
C ILE A 54 -7.52 -13.90 19.82
N THR A 55 -7.97 -14.87 20.61
CA THR A 55 -7.75 -14.87 22.05
C THR A 55 -7.75 -16.27 22.64
N GLU A 56 -7.01 -16.44 23.73
CA GLU A 56 -7.04 -17.65 24.56
C GLU A 56 -7.54 -17.34 25.98
N MET A 57 -8.13 -16.16 26.20
CA MET A 57 -8.68 -15.77 27.49
C MET A 57 -10.05 -16.39 27.74
N ARG A 58 -10.32 -16.79 28.99
CA ARG A 58 -11.65 -17.29 29.41
C ARG A 58 -12.74 -16.23 29.36
N ASP A 59 -12.38 -14.96 29.54
CA ASP A 59 -13.28 -13.82 29.41
C ASP A 59 -12.56 -12.69 28.65
N PRO A 60 -12.79 -12.58 27.33
CA PRO A 60 -12.20 -11.53 26.50
C PRO A 60 -13.07 -10.25 26.43
N SER A 61 -14.18 -10.16 27.16
CA SER A 61 -15.20 -9.10 27.00
C SER A 61 -14.64 -7.67 27.01
N ARG A 62 -13.60 -7.41 27.82
CA ARG A 62 -12.94 -6.08 27.90
C ARG A 62 -12.25 -5.61 26.62
N TYR A 63 -12.01 -6.50 25.67
CA TYR A 63 -11.33 -6.22 24.40
C TYR A 63 -12.27 -6.22 23.19
N LEU A 64 -13.54 -6.55 23.41
CA LEU A 64 -14.56 -6.63 22.37
C LEU A 64 -15.44 -5.37 22.41
N ARG A 65 -15.86 -4.94 21.23
CA ARG A 65 -16.71 -3.77 20.99
C ARG A 65 -18.05 -4.15 20.33
N GLY A 66 -18.22 -5.40 19.93
CA GLY A 66 -19.41 -5.95 19.29
C GLY A 66 -19.22 -6.17 17.78
N GLY A 67 -19.83 -7.23 17.27
CA GLY A 67 -19.75 -7.62 15.86
C GLY A 67 -18.50 -8.42 15.47
N GLU A 68 -17.59 -8.72 16.41
CA GLU A 68 -16.38 -9.47 16.10
C GLU A 68 -16.63 -10.98 15.98
N LEU A 69 -15.93 -11.63 15.05
CA LEU A 69 -15.74 -13.08 15.05
C LEU A 69 -14.54 -13.42 15.94
N VAL A 70 -14.78 -14.16 17.03
CA VAL A 70 -13.73 -14.49 18.00
C VAL A 70 -13.10 -15.84 17.66
N CYS A 71 -11.79 -15.83 17.40
CA CYS A 71 -11.00 -17.00 17.05
C CYS A 71 -10.23 -17.55 18.26
N THR A 72 -10.28 -18.85 18.50
CA THR A 72 -9.55 -19.51 19.60
C THR A 72 -9.29 -20.98 19.30
N VAL A 73 -8.20 -21.54 19.81
CA VAL A 73 -7.97 -23.00 19.85
C VAL A 73 -8.38 -23.62 21.20
N GLY A 74 -8.86 -22.80 22.13
CA GLY A 74 -9.47 -23.25 23.38
C GLY A 74 -8.49 -23.70 24.46
N LEU A 75 -7.26 -23.15 24.52
CA LEU A 75 -6.25 -23.54 25.51
C LEU A 75 -6.75 -23.35 26.95
N SER A 76 -7.54 -22.30 27.20
CA SER A 76 -8.13 -22.03 28.52
C SER A 76 -9.50 -22.68 28.74
N LEU A 77 -10.04 -23.44 27.77
CA LEU A 77 -11.38 -24.04 27.81
C LEU A 77 -11.33 -25.52 28.20
N GLN A 78 -10.75 -25.80 29.37
CA GLN A 78 -10.47 -27.18 29.81
C GLN A 78 -11.67 -27.84 30.51
N THR A 79 -12.57 -27.05 31.11
CA THR A 79 -13.76 -27.57 31.79
C THR A 79 -15.06 -27.08 31.13
N PRO A 80 -16.19 -27.79 31.34
CA PRO A 80 -17.50 -27.31 30.91
C PRO A 80 -17.87 -25.92 31.45
N GLN A 81 -17.32 -25.55 32.61
CA GLN A 81 -17.56 -24.24 33.21
C GLN A 81 -16.76 -23.14 32.50
N ASP A 82 -15.53 -23.42 32.06
CA ASP A 82 -14.73 -22.48 31.28
C ASP A 82 -15.40 -22.20 29.92
N CYS A 83 -15.90 -23.25 29.26
CA CYS A 83 -16.66 -23.13 28.00
C CYS A 83 -17.91 -22.25 28.17
N ARG A 84 -18.67 -22.44 29.25
CA ARG A 84 -19.86 -21.64 29.54
C ARG A 84 -19.52 -20.17 29.79
N THR A 85 -18.48 -19.92 30.58
CA THR A 85 -18.02 -18.57 30.93
C THR A 85 -17.58 -17.82 29.67
N PHE A 86 -16.83 -18.48 28.79
CA PHE A 86 -16.38 -17.89 27.54
C PHE A 86 -17.54 -17.53 26.60
N ALA A 87 -18.45 -18.46 26.32
CA ALA A 87 -19.61 -18.19 25.48
C ALA A 87 -20.52 -17.09 26.04
N ASP A 88 -20.69 -17.01 27.37
CA ASP A 88 -21.46 -15.96 28.02
C ASP A 88 -20.79 -14.58 27.88
N ALA A 89 -19.46 -14.52 28.03
CA ALA A 89 -18.70 -13.29 27.83
C ALA A 89 -18.83 -12.77 26.40
N LEU A 90 -18.74 -13.65 25.40
CA LEU A 90 -18.88 -13.29 23.99
C LEU A 90 -20.30 -12.80 23.64
N ALA A 91 -21.32 -13.49 24.16
CA ALA A 91 -22.71 -13.10 23.94
C ALA A 91 -23.00 -11.73 24.56
N THR A 92 -22.49 -11.49 25.78
CA THR A 92 -22.64 -10.21 26.49
C THR A 92 -21.95 -9.06 25.77
N ALA A 93 -20.78 -9.33 25.17
CA ALA A 93 -20.04 -8.35 24.37
C ALA A 93 -20.63 -8.11 22.96
N GLY A 94 -21.65 -8.87 22.55
CA GLY A 94 -22.28 -8.72 21.24
C GLY A 94 -21.44 -9.28 20.09
N ALA A 95 -20.60 -10.29 20.32
CA ALA A 95 -19.82 -10.95 19.27
C ALA A 95 -20.71 -11.50 18.14
N ALA A 96 -20.19 -11.50 16.91
CA ALA A 96 -20.86 -12.05 15.74
C ALA A 96 -20.87 -13.59 15.77
N GLY A 97 -19.82 -14.22 16.28
CA GLY A 97 -19.72 -15.68 16.42
C GLY A 97 -18.37 -16.14 16.97
N VAL A 98 -18.16 -17.46 16.97
CA VAL A 98 -16.91 -18.11 17.38
C VAL A 98 -16.31 -18.86 16.20
N CYS A 99 -15.02 -18.70 15.96
CA CYS A 99 -14.23 -19.56 15.07
C CYS A 99 -13.28 -20.41 15.91
N PHE A 100 -13.59 -21.70 16.06
CA PHE A 100 -12.85 -22.61 16.92
C PHE A 100 -11.87 -23.44 16.10
N GLY A 101 -10.58 -23.33 16.38
CA GLY A 101 -9.54 -24.14 15.76
C GLY A 101 -9.36 -25.47 16.47
N VAL A 102 -9.41 -26.57 15.73
CA VAL A 102 -9.14 -27.93 16.26
C VAL A 102 -7.72 -28.37 15.90
N GLY A 103 -7.13 -29.26 16.70
CA GLY A 103 -5.84 -29.91 16.42
C GLY A 103 -4.68 -29.55 17.37
N ASP A 104 -4.66 -28.36 17.97
CA ASP A 104 -3.57 -27.93 18.86
C ASP A 104 -3.91 -28.03 20.37
N GLY A 105 -5.19 -28.02 20.72
CA GLY A 105 -5.67 -28.09 22.12
C GLY A 105 -6.89 -28.98 22.32
N HIS A 106 -7.77 -29.05 21.32
CA HIS A 106 -8.91 -29.97 21.30
C HIS A 106 -9.03 -30.59 19.90
N ASP A 107 -9.22 -31.91 19.84
CA ASP A 107 -9.42 -32.63 18.57
C ASP A 107 -10.80 -32.33 17.94
N VAL A 108 -11.76 -31.95 18.77
CA VAL A 108 -13.13 -31.56 18.41
C VAL A 108 -13.58 -30.39 19.28
N VAL A 109 -14.52 -29.59 18.80
CA VAL A 109 -15.09 -28.49 19.61
C VAL A 109 -15.76 -29.07 20.86
N PRO A 110 -15.45 -28.57 22.09
CA PRO A 110 -16.08 -29.07 23.31
C PRO A 110 -17.61 -28.98 23.27
N ALA A 111 -18.31 -30.07 23.58
CA ALA A 111 -19.78 -30.12 23.57
C ALA A 111 -20.41 -29.04 24.47
N ALA A 112 -19.79 -28.76 25.63
CA ALA A 112 -20.25 -27.72 26.54
C ALA A 112 -20.19 -26.30 25.94
N LEU A 113 -19.25 -26.04 25.02
CA LEU A 113 -19.15 -24.78 24.29
C LEU A 113 -20.25 -24.70 23.24
N LEU A 114 -20.43 -25.76 22.44
CA LEU A 114 -21.50 -25.84 21.43
C LEU A 114 -22.89 -25.61 22.04
N ASP A 115 -23.19 -26.30 23.15
CA ASP A 115 -24.48 -26.17 23.83
C ASP A 115 -24.71 -24.76 24.37
N GLN A 116 -23.65 -24.11 24.89
CA GLN A 116 -23.78 -22.75 25.40
C GLN A 116 -23.91 -21.72 24.29
N CYS A 117 -23.12 -21.82 23.22
CA CYS A 117 -23.24 -20.97 22.05
C CYS A 117 -24.65 -21.08 21.43
N ARG A 118 -25.20 -22.30 21.31
CA ARG A 118 -26.59 -22.53 20.88
C ARG A 118 -27.60 -21.81 21.77
N ARG A 119 -27.50 -21.95 23.10
CA ARG A 119 -28.39 -21.25 24.05
C ARG A 119 -28.32 -19.73 23.95
N ARG A 120 -27.16 -19.19 23.57
CA ARG A 120 -26.93 -17.74 23.42
C ARG A 120 -27.15 -17.22 22.00
N GLY A 121 -27.50 -18.09 21.05
CA GLY A 121 -27.65 -17.70 19.64
C GLY A 121 -26.33 -17.28 18.97
N LEU A 122 -25.19 -17.76 19.48
CA LEU A 122 -23.88 -17.52 18.87
C LEU A 122 -23.55 -18.61 17.85
N PRO A 123 -23.35 -18.26 16.57
CA PRO A 123 -22.84 -19.19 15.59
C PRO A 123 -21.42 -19.65 15.92
N VAL A 124 -21.10 -20.89 15.57
CA VAL A 124 -19.77 -21.49 15.72
C VAL A 124 -19.31 -22.00 14.36
N LEU A 125 -18.11 -21.59 13.97
CA LEU A 125 -17.35 -22.12 12.83
C LEU A 125 -16.20 -22.96 13.38
N VAL A 126 -15.86 -24.04 12.71
CA VAL A 126 -14.75 -24.93 13.05
C VAL A 126 -13.66 -24.74 11.99
N ALA A 127 -12.49 -24.30 12.41
CA ALA A 127 -11.30 -24.22 11.57
C ALA A 127 -10.49 -25.51 11.71
N THR A 128 -10.22 -26.15 10.57
CA THR A 128 -9.37 -27.34 10.53
C THR A 128 -7.91 -26.98 10.84
N PRO A 129 -7.06 -27.94 11.25
CA PRO A 129 -5.66 -27.66 11.62
C PRO A 129 -4.84 -27.02 10.47
N SER A 130 -5.29 -27.21 9.23
CA SER A 130 -4.68 -26.63 8.02
C SER A 130 -5.02 -25.15 7.77
N VAL A 131 -5.90 -24.54 8.57
CA VAL A 131 -6.35 -23.16 8.38
C VAL A 131 -5.85 -22.26 9.50
N PRO A 132 -4.80 -21.45 9.27
CA PRO A 132 -4.38 -20.47 10.26
C PRO A 132 -5.44 -19.37 10.37
N PHE A 133 -5.69 -18.88 11.60
CA PHE A 133 -6.64 -17.78 11.83
C PHE A 133 -6.27 -16.48 11.08
N SER A 134 -5.00 -16.32 10.67
CA SER A 134 -4.58 -15.21 9.80
C SER A 134 -5.28 -15.20 8.44
N THR A 135 -5.70 -16.36 7.91
CA THR A 135 -6.51 -16.46 6.69
C THR A 135 -7.92 -15.89 6.93
N VAL A 136 -8.52 -16.20 8.08
CA VAL A 136 -9.84 -15.67 8.47
C VAL A 136 -9.78 -14.15 8.70
N SER A 137 -8.74 -13.67 9.39
CA SER A 137 -8.50 -12.24 9.63
C SER A 137 -8.28 -11.45 8.34
N ARG A 138 -7.55 -12.02 7.38
CA ARG A 138 -7.31 -11.40 6.08
C ARG A 138 -8.59 -11.27 5.25
N TYR A 139 -9.43 -12.30 5.20
CA TYR A 139 -10.71 -12.25 4.51
C TYR A 139 -11.61 -11.11 5.01
N VAL A 140 -11.76 -10.97 6.33
CA VAL A 140 -12.59 -9.92 6.94
C VAL A 140 -11.97 -8.53 6.71
N ALA A 141 -10.64 -8.41 6.77
CA ALA A 141 -9.95 -7.16 6.50
C ALA A 141 -10.05 -6.72 5.02
N GLU A 142 -9.99 -7.65 4.07
CA GLU A 142 -10.12 -7.38 2.63
C GLU A 142 -11.52 -6.87 2.27
N TYR A 143 -12.56 -7.37 2.96
CA TYR A 143 -13.93 -6.91 2.76
C TYR A 143 -14.18 -5.49 3.30
N GLU A 144 -13.59 -5.14 4.46
CA GLU A 144 -13.72 -3.80 5.08
C GLU A 144 -12.88 -2.71 4.38
N LEU A 145 -11.79 -3.06 3.68
CA LEU A 145 -10.90 -2.08 3.03
C LEU A 145 -11.29 -1.70 1.59
N GLY A 146 -12.28 -2.35 0.98
CA GLY A 146 -12.68 -2.11 -0.42
C GLY A 146 -11.69 -2.70 -1.43
N ALA A 147 -12.22 -3.27 -2.52
CA ALA A 147 -11.43 -3.93 -3.57
C ALA A 147 -10.33 -3.04 -4.18
N GLU A 148 -10.61 -1.74 -4.33
CA GLU A 148 -9.66 -0.76 -4.90
C GLU A 148 -8.38 -0.59 -4.06
N ILE A 149 -8.46 -0.66 -2.72
CA ILE A 149 -7.29 -0.53 -1.84
C ILE A 149 -6.48 -1.82 -1.78
N ALA A 150 -7.15 -2.98 -1.90
CA ALA A 150 -6.48 -4.28 -1.96
C ALA A 150 -5.63 -4.42 -3.23
N VAL A 151 -6.15 -4.01 -4.39
CA VAL A 151 -5.42 -4.01 -5.67
C VAL A 151 -4.24 -3.04 -5.64
N ALA A 152 -4.44 -1.83 -5.11
CA ALA A 152 -3.36 -0.86 -4.96
C ALA A 152 -2.25 -1.38 -4.02
N ARG A 153 -2.59 -2.13 -2.96
CA ARG A 153 -1.61 -2.76 -2.06
C ARG A 153 -0.92 -3.96 -2.70
N ALA A 154 -1.66 -4.83 -3.38
CA ALA A 154 -1.10 -5.96 -4.11
C ALA A 154 -0.12 -5.48 -5.19
N THR A 155 -0.47 -4.43 -5.94
CA THR A 155 0.41 -3.78 -6.91
C THR A 155 1.65 -3.20 -6.24
N ASN A 156 1.49 -2.46 -5.12
CA ASN A 156 2.61 -1.88 -4.37
C ASN A 156 3.54 -2.93 -3.75
N ALA A 157 3.05 -4.13 -3.43
CA ALA A 157 3.86 -5.23 -2.93
C ALA A 157 4.51 -6.04 -4.07
N LEU A 158 3.81 -6.20 -5.19
CA LEU A 158 4.23 -7.01 -6.33
C LEU A 158 5.35 -6.34 -7.14
N VAL A 159 5.17 -5.06 -7.47
CA VAL A 159 6.12 -4.32 -8.31
C VAL A 159 7.57 -4.38 -7.80
N PRO A 160 7.87 -4.14 -6.51
CA PRO A 160 9.23 -4.26 -5.98
C PRO A 160 9.86 -5.65 -6.17
N GLU A 161 9.08 -6.72 -5.95
CA GLU A 161 9.55 -8.10 -6.11
C GLU A 161 9.80 -8.44 -7.58
N LEU A 162 8.92 -8.00 -8.49
CA LEU A 162 9.12 -8.20 -9.93
C LEU A 162 10.32 -7.41 -10.47
N LEU A 163 10.55 -6.19 -9.99
CA LEU A 163 11.75 -5.41 -10.32
C LEU A 163 13.03 -6.06 -9.77
N SER A 164 12.97 -6.63 -8.56
CA SER A 164 14.06 -7.41 -7.96
C SER A 164 14.35 -8.68 -8.76
N ALA A 165 13.31 -9.34 -9.27
CA ALA A 165 13.42 -10.49 -10.17
C ALA A 165 14.10 -10.12 -11.49
N LEU A 166 13.70 -9.02 -12.15
CA LEU A 166 14.36 -8.52 -13.36
C LEU A 166 15.84 -8.23 -13.14
N ARG A 167 16.20 -7.55 -12.04
CA ARG A 167 17.61 -7.29 -11.69
C ARG A 167 18.45 -8.55 -11.47
N ARG A 168 17.83 -9.64 -11.04
CA ARG A 168 18.50 -10.93 -10.85
C ARG A 168 18.54 -11.76 -12.14
N HIS A 169 18.01 -11.22 -13.24
CA HIS A 169 17.89 -11.91 -14.53
C HIS A 169 17.24 -13.29 -14.41
N VAL A 170 16.20 -13.40 -13.57
CA VAL A 170 15.48 -14.67 -13.37
C VAL A 170 14.67 -15.03 -14.62
N SER A 171 14.37 -16.31 -14.75
CA SER A 171 13.52 -16.79 -15.85
C SER A 171 12.08 -16.30 -15.72
N ALA A 172 11.34 -16.23 -16.84
CA ALA A 172 9.91 -15.94 -16.84
C ALA A 172 9.11 -16.85 -15.89
N ARG A 173 9.52 -18.13 -15.76
CA ARG A 173 8.92 -19.10 -14.84
C ARG A 173 9.08 -18.66 -13.39
N GLU A 174 10.31 -18.36 -12.97
CA GLU A 174 10.61 -17.93 -11.60
C GLU A 174 9.96 -16.58 -11.25
N LEU A 175 9.84 -15.68 -12.23
CA LEU A 175 9.11 -14.42 -12.07
C LEU A 175 7.61 -14.68 -11.80
N LEU A 176 7.00 -15.59 -12.55
CA LEU A 176 5.61 -15.98 -12.35
C LEU A 176 5.38 -16.73 -11.03
N ASP A 177 6.33 -17.57 -10.61
CA ASP A 177 6.29 -18.24 -9.30
C ASP A 177 6.35 -17.18 -8.17
N THR A 178 7.22 -16.17 -8.29
CA THR A 178 7.31 -15.06 -7.33
C THR A 178 6.00 -14.26 -7.26
N ALA A 179 5.40 -13.94 -8.41
CA ALA A 179 4.11 -13.26 -8.48
C ALA A 179 3.00 -14.12 -7.86
N GLY A 180 3.02 -15.42 -8.13
CA GLY A 180 2.06 -16.39 -7.63
C GLY A 180 2.11 -16.55 -6.12
N ASP A 181 3.32 -16.68 -5.55
CA ASP A 181 3.52 -16.78 -4.10
C ASP A 181 2.98 -15.54 -3.36
N LEU A 182 3.23 -14.35 -3.92
CA LEU A 182 2.79 -13.09 -3.31
C LEU A 182 1.27 -12.90 -3.39
N LEU A 183 0.68 -13.28 -4.52
CA LEU A 183 -0.76 -13.18 -4.77
C LEU A 183 -1.54 -14.41 -4.29
N ALA A 184 -0.85 -15.40 -3.71
CA ALA A 184 -1.39 -16.71 -3.33
C ALA A 184 -2.18 -17.39 -4.48
N CYS A 185 -1.65 -17.33 -5.70
CA CYS A 185 -2.23 -17.93 -6.89
C CYS A 185 -1.18 -18.57 -7.81
N TYR A 186 -1.60 -19.24 -8.88
CA TYR A 186 -0.69 -19.75 -9.89
C TYR A 186 -0.92 -19.07 -11.23
N PHE A 187 0.17 -18.75 -11.91
CA PHE A 187 0.16 -18.24 -13.27
C PHE A 187 0.73 -19.28 -14.23
N LEU A 188 0.10 -19.39 -15.39
CA LEU A 188 0.52 -20.29 -16.45
C LEU A 188 0.78 -19.49 -17.71
N LEU A 189 1.99 -19.61 -18.23
CA LEU A 189 2.36 -19.05 -19.52
C LEU A 189 2.24 -20.15 -20.57
N ASP A 190 1.27 -20.02 -21.47
CA ASP A 190 1.06 -20.93 -22.59
C ASP A 190 1.62 -20.31 -23.89
N PRO A 191 2.73 -20.83 -24.42
CA PRO A 191 3.33 -20.31 -25.66
C PRO A 191 2.45 -20.51 -26.90
N ASP A 192 1.51 -21.45 -26.89
CA ASP A 192 0.65 -21.76 -28.04
C ASP A 192 -0.72 -21.06 -27.97
N GLY A 193 -1.04 -20.41 -26.85
CA GLY A 193 -2.30 -19.69 -26.63
C GLY A 193 -3.55 -20.60 -26.63
N ARG A 194 -3.40 -21.87 -26.27
CA ARG A 194 -4.45 -22.90 -26.32
C ARG A 194 -5.10 -23.21 -24.97
N ALA A 195 -4.55 -22.69 -23.87
CA ALA A 195 -5.07 -22.92 -22.53
C ALA A 195 -6.38 -22.15 -22.31
N GLU A 196 -7.45 -22.89 -22.01
CA GLU A 196 -8.71 -22.33 -21.51
C GLU A 196 -8.53 -21.88 -20.04
N SER A 197 -8.03 -20.65 -19.85
CA SER A 197 -8.12 -19.95 -18.57
C SER A 197 -9.31 -19.01 -18.59
N THR A 198 -10.01 -18.88 -17.46
CA THR A 198 -11.16 -17.98 -17.31
C THR A 198 -10.79 -16.51 -17.49
N VAL A 199 -9.53 -16.15 -17.21
CA VAL A 199 -8.97 -14.80 -17.42
C VAL A 199 -7.53 -14.93 -17.91
N SER A 200 -7.26 -14.44 -19.12
CA SER A 200 -5.94 -14.47 -19.73
C SER A 200 -5.60 -13.15 -20.44
N VAL A 201 -4.31 -12.89 -20.56
CA VAL A 201 -3.75 -11.74 -21.31
C VAL A 201 -2.74 -12.26 -22.32
N ASP A 202 -2.87 -11.83 -23.56
CA ASP A 202 -1.90 -12.14 -24.61
C ASP A 202 -0.63 -11.31 -24.46
N ILE A 203 0.52 -11.99 -24.51
CA ILE A 203 1.84 -11.39 -24.47
C ILE A 203 2.48 -11.51 -25.85
N PRO A 204 2.57 -10.41 -26.63
CA PRO A 204 3.11 -10.44 -27.99
C PRO A 204 4.52 -11.04 -28.05
N GLY A 205 4.68 -12.09 -28.85
CA GLY A 205 5.96 -12.78 -29.06
C GLY A 205 6.35 -13.78 -27.95
N VAL A 206 5.50 -13.98 -26.94
CA VAL A 206 5.76 -14.88 -25.81
C VAL A 206 4.70 -15.96 -25.64
N GLY A 207 3.41 -15.61 -25.75
CA GLY A 207 2.30 -16.54 -25.54
C GLY A 207 1.14 -15.89 -24.77
N SER A 208 0.22 -16.68 -24.25
CA SER A 208 -0.89 -16.24 -23.39
C SER A 208 -0.57 -16.50 -21.92
N LEU A 209 -0.75 -15.48 -21.08
CA LEU A 209 -0.64 -15.59 -19.63
C LEU A 209 -2.02 -15.80 -19.02
N GLY A 210 -2.25 -16.97 -18.44
CA GLY A 210 -3.49 -17.31 -17.74
C GLY A 210 -3.29 -17.40 -16.24
N TRP A 211 -4.34 -17.10 -15.49
CA TRP A 211 -4.43 -17.42 -14.07
C TRP A 211 -5.04 -18.82 -13.86
N MET A 212 -4.53 -19.54 -12.86
CA MET A 212 -5.01 -20.85 -12.44
C MET A 212 -5.25 -20.85 -10.92
N GLY A 213 -6.50 -21.04 -10.50
CA GLY A 213 -6.84 -21.14 -9.09
C GLY A 213 -8.33 -21.35 -8.85
N SER A 214 -8.70 -21.62 -7.59
CA SER A 214 -10.10 -21.76 -7.15
C SER A 214 -10.65 -20.50 -6.46
N GLY A 215 -9.86 -19.42 -6.39
CA GLY A 215 -10.23 -18.14 -5.76
C GLY A 215 -10.77 -17.11 -6.75
N THR A 216 -10.87 -15.85 -6.31
CA THR A 216 -11.21 -14.74 -7.22
C THR A 216 -10.05 -14.51 -8.19
N PRO A 217 -10.30 -14.45 -9.52
CA PRO A 217 -9.24 -14.16 -10.46
C PRO A 217 -8.68 -12.75 -10.23
N PRO A 218 -7.37 -12.55 -10.44
CA PRO A 218 -6.76 -11.23 -10.38
C PRO A 218 -7.39 -10.29 -11.41
N GLU A 219 -7.44 -9.00 -11.09
CA GLU A 219 -7.95 -8.00 -12.03
C GLU A 219 -7.12 -7.97 -13.32
N PRO A 220 -7.74 -7.68 -14.48
CA PRO A 220 -7.03 -7.59 -15.77
C PRO A 220 -5.82 -6.65 -15.73
N ALA A 221 -5.93 -5.52 -15.02
CA ALA A 221 -4.83 -4.57 -14.87
C ALA A 221 -3.59 -5.17 -14.18
N LEU A 222 -3.79 -6.10 -13.24
CA LEU A 222 -2.72 -6.82 -12.55
C LEU A 222 -2.09 -7.88 -13.46
N LEU A 223 -2.89 -8.56 -14.27
CA LEU A 223 -2.41 -9.50 -15.29
C LEU A 223 -1.60 -8.77 -16.39
N ASP A 224 -2.08 -7.63 -16.87
CA ASP A 224 -1.36 -6.78 -17.81
C ASP A 224 -0.02 -6.31 -17.22
N LEU A 225 0.01 -5.98 -15.92
CA LEU A 225 1.24 -5.65 -15.22
C LEU A 225 2.22 -6.81 -15.24
N ILE A 226 1.81 -8.00 -14.80
CA ILE A 226 2.67 -9.20 -14.79
C ILE A 226 3.14 -9.53 -16.21
N ALA A 227 2.25 -9.44 -17.20
CA ALA A 227 2.56 -9.65 -18.61
C ALA A 227 3.68 -8.73 -19.10
N ARG A 228 3.67 -7.44 -18.71
CA ARG A 228 4.76 -6.50 -19.03
C ARG A 228 6.10 -6.98 -18.48
N PHE A 229 6.14 -7.45 -17.23
CA PHE A 229 7.37 -7.99 -16.62
C PHE A 229 7.84 -9.29 -17.27
N VAL A 230 6.92 -10.22 -17.57
CA VAL A 230 7.24 -11.45 -18.33
C VAL A 230 7.82 -11.11 -19.69
N ARG A 231 7.23 -10.16 -20.41
CA ARG A 231 7.75 -9.70 -21.70
C ARG A 231 9.15 -9.12 -21.57
N ALA A 232 9.43 -8.36 -20.51
CA ALA A 232 10.77 -7.83 -20.23
C ALA A 232 11.82 -8.93 -20.00
N THR A 233 11.46 -10.03 -19.33
CA THR A 233 12.40 -11.18 -19.19
C THR A 233 12.73 -11.85 -20.52
N GLN A 234 11.88 -11.72 -21.55
CA GLN A 234 12.12 -12.26 -22.88
C GLN A 234 12.85 -11.27 -23.80
N GLY A 235 12.67 -9.96 -23.57
CA GLY A 235 13.28 -8.85 -24.32
C GLY A 235 14.72 -8.50 -23.93
N GLU A 236 15.28 -9.13 -22.89
CA GLU A 236 16.65 -8.92 -22.41
C GLU A 236 17.63 -10.02 -22.86
N ARG A 237 17.44 -10.59 -24.04
CA ARG A 237 18.50 -11.36 -24.70
C ARG A 237 19.56 -10.42 -25.25
N ASP A 238 20.39 -9.90 -24.35
CA ASP A 238 21.84 -9.88 -24.48
C ASP A 238 22.41 -9.22 -23.21
N LEU A 239 23.34 -9.91 -22.55
CA LEU A 239 24.19 -9.33 -21.50
C LEU A 239 24.78 -7.99 -21.95
N GLU A 240 25.02 -7.83 -23.26
CA GLU A 240 25.47 -6.59 -23.90
C GLU A 240 24.50 -5.42 -23.71
N ALA A 241 23.18 -5.62 -23.82
CA ALA A 241 22.20 -4.57 -23.62
C ALA A 241 22.13 -4.12 -22.16
N ALA A 242 22.26 -5.07 -21.22
CA ALA A 242 22.34 -4.76 -19.79
C ALA A 242 23.63 -3.99 -19.46
N LEU A 243 24.79 -4.46 -19.96
CA LEU A 243 26.07 -3.77 -19.80
C LEU A 243 26.08 -2.38 -20.45
N ALA A 244 25.39 -2.20 -21.58
CA ALA A 244 25.22 -0.89 -22.21
C ALA A 244 24.43 0.06 -21.31
N ARG A 245 23.31 -0.38 -20.73
CA ARG A 245 22.54 0.41 -19.75
C ARG A 245 23.36 0.72 -18.50
N GLU A 246 24.10 -0.24 -17.95
CA GLU A 246 24.99 0.01 -16.80
C GLU A 246 26.05 1.06 -17.13
N ARG A 247 26.66 0.98 -18.33
CA ARG A 247 27.62 1.99 -18.80
C ARG A 247 26.97 3.37 -18.91
N VAL A 248 25.76 3.48 -19.45
CA VAL A 248 25.02 4.74 -19.50
C VAL A 248 24.77 5.29 -18.09
N GLY A 249 24.28 4.45 -17.17
CA GLY A 249 24.01 4.86 -15.77
C GLY A 249 25.28 5.32 -15.04
N GLN A 250 26.42 4.66 -15.27
CA GLN A 250 27.72 5.10 -14.76
C GLN A 250 28.10 6.49 -15.27
N LEU A 251 27.98 6.74 -16.57
CA LEU A 251 28.31 8.03 -17.17
C LEU A 251 27.40 9.15 -16.65
N LEU A 252 26.09 8.91 -16.55
CA LEU A 252 25.15 9.88 -15.97
C LEU A 252 25.46 10.18 -14.49
N SER A 253 25.86 9.18 -13.72
CA SER A 253 26.31 9.35 -12.33
C SER A 253 27.58 10.22 -12.23
N LEU A 254 28.52 10.07 -13.17
CA LEU A 254 29.71 10.93 -13.23
C LEU A 254 29.34 12.38 -13.55
N VAL A 255 28.37 12.62 -14.43
CA VAL A 255 27.88 13.97 -14.74
C VAL A 255 27.20 14.60 -13.53
N GLU A 256 26.34 13.86 -12.83
CA GLU A 256 25.69 14.33 -11.61
C GLU A 256 26.73 14.74 -10.54
N ARG A 257 27.79 13.95 -10.38
CA ARG A 257 28.90 14.19 -9.45
C ARG A 257 29.89 15.26 -9.93
N ARG A 258 29.63 15.90 -11.08
CA ARG A 258 30.50 16.90 -11.72
C ARG A 258 31.92 16.38 -12.04
N MET A 259 32.05 15.08 -12.29
CA MET A 259 33.30 14.44 -12.69
C MET A 259 33.40 14.22 -14.22
N LEU A 260 32.29 14.33 -14.93
CA LEU A 260 32.20 14.31 -16.39
C LEU A 260 31.41 15.54 -16.86
N LEU A 261 31.91 16.23 -17.89
CA LEU A 261 31.18 17.33 -18.51
C LEU A 261 30.00 16.78 -19.32
N PRO A 262 28.80 17.39 -19.29
CA PRO A 262 27.65 16.91 -20.05
C PRO A 262 27.92 16.72 -21.55
N ASP A 263 28.66 17.67 -22.15
CA ASP A 263 28.97 17.64 -23.59
C ASP A 263 29.84 16.44 -23.99
N ALA A 264 30.56 15.83 -23.04
CA ALA A 264 31.35 14.63 -23.28
C ALA A 264 30.48 13.37 -23.48
N LEU A 265 29.20 13.40 -23.06
CA LEU A 265 28.28 12.26 -23.23
C LEU A 265 28.10 11.89 -24.71
N GLY A 266 27.97 12.88 -25.61
CA GLY A 266 27.80 12.63 -27.04
C GLY A 266 29.02 12.03 -27.74
N GLN A 267 30.20 12.07 -27.10
CA GLN A 267 31.39 11.37 -27.60
C GLN A 267 31.50 9.94 -27.07
N LEU A 268 30.84 9.65 -25.94
CA LEU A 268 30.95 8.38 -25.22
C LEU A 268 29.74 7.47 -25.46
N LEU A 269 28.64 8.03 -25.94
CA LEU A 269 27.36 7.36 -26.16
C LEU A 269 26.80 7.76 -27.52
N ASP A 270 26.37 6.78 -28.29
CA ASP A 270 25.70 6.99 -29.57
C ASP A 270 24.19 7.06 -29.33
N TRP A 271 23.70 8.27 -29.06
CA TRP A 271 22.27 8.54 -28.89
C TRP A 271 21.88 9.84 -29.62
N PRO A 272 20.95 9.79 -30.59
CA PRO A 272 20.59 10.97 -31.40
C PRO A 272 19.94 12.09 -30.57
N GLY A 273 19.38 11.76 -29.40
CA GLY A 273 18.74 12.73 -28.51
C GLY A 273 19.67 13.82 -28.00
N PHE A 274 20.99 13.63 -27.99
CA PHE A 274 21.94 14.68 -27.60
C PHE A 274 21.96 15.88 -28.56
N ALA A 275 21.45 15.73 -29.78
CA ALA A 275 21.33 16.83 -30.75
C ALA A 275 20.09 17.71 -30.51
N ALA A 276 19.18 17.33 -29.62
CA ALA A 276 17.99 18.13 -29.32
C ALA A 276 18.33 19.36 -28.47
N ASP A 277 17.58 20.44 -28.69
CA ASP A 277 17.74 21.70 -27.94
C ASP A 277 17.49 21.51 -26.43
N GLN A 278 16.55 20.63 -26.08
CA GLN A 278 16.16 20.34 -24.72
C GLN A 278 15.83 18.85 -24.53
N LEU A 279 16.04 18.40 -23.30
CA LEU A 279 15.90 17.01 -22.85
C LEU A 279 15.14 17.02 -21.52
N THR A 280 14.47 15.92 -21.21
CA THR A 280 14.01 15.61 -19.84
C THR A 280 14.77 14.41 -19.28
N CYS A 281 15.04 14.46 -17.98
CA CYS A 281 15.53 13.32 -17.22
C CYS A 281 14.41 12.80 -16.33
N SER A 282 14.24 11.48 -16.31
CA SER A 282 13.34 10.81 -15.37
C SER A 282 14.08 9.73 -14.60
N ALA A 283 13.74 9.58 -13.33
CA ALA A 283 14.28 8.58 -12.44
C ALA A 283 13.18 7.58 -12.07
N TRP A 284 13.54 6.31 -12.10
CA TRP A 284 12.66 5.17 -11.93
C TRP A 284 13.26 4.20 -10.90
N PRO A 285 12.46 3.32 -10.30
CA PRO A 285 12.96 2.30 -9.38
C PRO A 285 14.03 1.42 -10.05
N ALA A 286 15.00 0.95 -9.27
CA ALA A 286 16.03 0.04 -9.76
C ALA A 286 15.41 -1.23 -10.40
N GLY A 287 15.94 -1.66 -11.53
CA GLY A 287 15.41 -2.81 -12.29
C GLY A 287 14.37 -2.46 -13.35
N ALA A 288 13.96 -1.18 -13.44
CA ALA A 288 13.02 -0.74 -14.47
C ALA A 288 13.66 -0.61 -15.86
N GLY A 289 14.99 -0.69 -15.99
CA GLY A 289 15.72 -0.43 -17.24
C GLY A 289 15.18 -1.20 -18.45
N ALA A 290 14.95 -2.50 -18.29
CA ALA A 290 14.37 -3.36 -19.33
C ALA A 290 13.01 -2.85 -19.83
N LEU A 291 12.11 -2.57 -18.87
CA LEU A 291 10.75 -2.11 -19.15
C LEU A 291 10.76 -0.76 -19.85
N LEU A 292 11.66 0.14 -19.44
CA LEU A 292 11.81 1.46 -20.03
C LEU A 292 12.32 1.39 -21.46
N SER A 293 13.35 0.58 -21.73
CA SER A 293 13.87 0.39 -23.09
C SER A 293 12.83 -0.21 -24.03
N MET A 294 11.91 -1.04 -23.52
CA MET A 294 10.80 -1.58 -24.29
C MET A 294 9.66 -0.58 -24.52
N ALA A 295 9.31 0.19 -23.48
CA ALA A 295 8.22 1.16 -23.54
C ALA A 295 8.59 2.39 -24.37
N VAL A 296 9.86 2.81 -24.31
CA VAL A 296 10.37 3.99 -25.01
C VAL A 296 11.70 3.66 -25.72
N PRO A 297 11.66 2.98 -26.88
CA PRO A 297 12.87 2.52 -27.58
C PRO A 297 13.83 3.65 -28.00
N GLU A 298 13.32 4.86 -28.21
CA GLU A 298 14.09 6.05 -28.58
C GLU A 298 14.78 6.72 -27.38
N ALA A 299 14.45 6.31 -26.15
CA ALA A 299 15.02 6.88 -24.94
C ALA A 299 16.41 6.31 -24.63
N LEU A 300 17.26 7.15 -24.04
CA LEU A 300 18.51 6.68 -23.47
C LEU A 300 18.28 6.22 -22.03
N VAL A 301 18.38 4.92 -21.79
CA VAL A 301 18.14 4.30 -20.47
C VAL A 301 19.48 3.92 -19.85
N GLY A 302 19.67 4.30 -18.58
CA GLY A 302 20.87 4.00 -17.79
C GLY A 302 20.52 3.36 -16.45
N ASP A 303 21.11 2.19 -16.19
CA ASP A 303 20.95 1.48 -14.92
C ASP A 303 22.01 1.96 -13.92
N ALA A 304 21.55 2.46 -12.77
CA ALA A 304 22.39 2.82 -11.63
C ALA A 304 22.10 1.87 -10.44
N PRO A 305 22.97 1.81 -9.41
CA PRO A 305 22.83 0.83 -8.33
C PRO A 305 21.49 0.87 -7.57
N ASP A 306 20.92 2.06 -7.41
CA ASP A 306 19.74 2.34 -6.58
C ASP A 306 18.52 2.82 -7.38
N LEU A 307 18.67 3.10 -8.67
CA LEU A 307 17.61 3.60 -9.55
C LEU A 307 17.95 3.40 -11.04
N CYS A 308 16.97 3.61 -11.91
CA CYS A 308 17.17 3.70 -13.36
C CYS A 308 16.94 5.15 -13.81
N LEU A 309 17.81 5.67 -14.67
CA LEU A 309 17.65 6.98 -15.31
C LEU A 309 17.20 6.79 -16.75
N MET A 310 16.31 7.66 -17.23
CA MET A 310 15.89 7.69 -18.63
C MET A 310 15.89 9.13 -19.13
N LEU A 311 16.62 9.37 -20.23
CA LEU A 311 16.61 10.63 -20.96
C LEU A 311 15.71 10.53 -22.18
N THR A 312 14.88 11.55 -22.38
CA THR A 312 13.98 11.67 -23.53
C THR A 312 14.01 13.10 -24.09
N THR A 313 13.68 13.24 -25.36
CA THR A 313 13.52 14.54 -26.04
C THR A 313 12.05 14.94 -26.24
N GLN A 314 11.12 14.05 -25.85
CA GLN A 314 9.68 14.20 -26.00
C GLN A 314 8.95 13.93 -24.67
N SER A 315 7.65 14.27 -24.64
CA SER A 315 6.78 14.07 -23.47
C SER A 315 6.76 12.61 -23.00
N LEU A 316 6.61 12.41 -21.70
CA LEU A 316 6.65 11.12 -21.01
C LEU A 316 5.33 10.33 -21.09
N ASP A 317 4.37 10.76 -21.91
CA ASP A 317 3.01 10.18 -22.00
C ASP A 317 3.03 8.67 -22.31
N ALA A 318 4.05 8.19 -23.03
CA ALA A 318 4.25 6.77 -23.34
C ALA A 318 4.58 5.90 -22.11
N THR A 319 4.87 6.51 -20.96
CA THR A 319 5.21 5.80 -19.72
C THR A 319 4.05 5.73 -18.72
N ASP A 320 2.89 6.31 -19.06
CA ASP A 320 1.67 6.28 -18.26
C ASP A 320 1.19 4.86 -17.96
N ASP A 321 1.35 3.97 -18.93
CA ASP A 321 0.90 2.58 -18.84
C ASP A 321 1.77 1.70 -17.92
N LEU A 322 2.96 2.16 -17.55
CA LEU A 322 3.87 1.37 -16.70
C LEU A 322 3.41 1.31 -15.24
N SER A 323 2.60 2.27 -14.79
CA SER A 323 2.10 2.35 -13.40
C SER A 323 3.19 2.27 -12.31
N LEU A 324 4.43 2.63 -12.64
CA LEU A 324 5.56 2.68 -11.70
C LEU A 324 5.68 4.09 -11.09
N PRO A 325 6.06 4.22 -9.81
CA PRO A 325 6.40 5.53 -9.25
C PRO A 325 7.64 6.06 -9.95
N SER A 326 7.56 7.27 -10.52
CA SER A 326 8.70 7.91 -11.18
C SER A 326 8.78 9.40 -10.88
N GLY A 327 9.99 9.91 -10.91
CA GLY A 327 10.29 11.33 -10.77
C GLY A 327 10.80 11.89 -12.09
N HIS A 328 10.41 13.11 -12.45
CA HIS A 328 10.91 13.73 -13.67
C HIS A 328 11.36 15.18 -13.45
N SER A 329 12.34 15.60 -14.23
CA SER A 329 12.86 16.96 -14.26
C SER A 329 11.98 17.88 -15.11
N ALA A 330 12.31 19.17 -15.10
CA ALA A 330 11.91 20.07 -16.17
C ALA A 330 12.67 19.76 -17.47
N LEU A 331 12.22 20.32 -18.60
CA LEU A 331 12.96 20.37 -19.86
C LEU A 331 14.18 21.27 -19.69
N VAL A 332 15.37 20.76 -20.00
CA VAL A 332 16.66 21.46 -19.84
C VAL A 332 17.58 21.22 -21.04
N PRO A 333 18.52 22.13 -21.35
CA PRO A 333 19.58 21.84 -22.30
C PRO A 333 20.54 20.76 -21.76
N LEU A 334 21.30 20.10 -22.64
CA LEU A 334 22.28 19.06 -22.27
C LEU A 334 23.27 19.54 -21.19
N THR A 335 23.71 20.81 -21.27
CA THR A 335 24.63 21.42 -20.31
C THR A 335 24.12 21.44 -18.87
N GLU A 336 22.81 21.34 -18.66
CA GLU A 336 22.16 21.34 -17.34
C GLU A 336 21.71 19.95 -16.89
N ILE A 337 22.04 18.88 -17.62
CA ILE A 337 21.56 17.52 -17.35
C ILE A 337 21.90 17.01 -15.94
N GLY A 338 23.03 17.45 -15.37
CA GLY A 338 23.40 17.09 -13.99
C GLY A 338 22.38 17.60 -12.96
N SER A 339 21.82 18.79 -13.16
CA SER A 339 20.75 19.33 -12.30
C SER A 339 19.44 18.57 -12.51
N ALA A 340 19.12 18.23 -13.77
CA ALA A 340 17.94 17.44 -14.09
C ALA A 340 17.98 16.03 -13.49
N ILE A 341 19.13 15.35 -13.47
CA ILE A 341 19.33 14.07 -12.78
C ILE A 341 19.04 14.22 -11.28
N GLY A 342 19.60 15.25 -10.64
CA GLY A 342 19.35 15.52 -9.22
C GLY A 342 17.87 15.76 -8.91
N GLN A 343 17.18 16.56 -9.74
CA GLN A 343 15.75 16.81 -9.63
C GLN A 343 14.92 15.53 -9.81
N ALA A 344 15.21 14.74 -10.85
CA ALA A 344 14.49 13.50 -11.12
C ALA A 344 14.62 12.51 -9.97
N ARG A 345 15.82 12.35 -9.39
CA ARG A 345 16.03 11.47 -8.22
C ARG A 345 15.25 11.94 -6.99
N ILE A 346 15.25 13.24 -6.72
CA ILE A 346 14.47 13.82 -5.62
C ILE A 346 12.97 13.55 -5.83
N ALA A 347 12.48 13.76 -7.05
CA ALA A 347 11.11 13.48 -7.41
C ALA A 347 10.76 11.99 -7.25
N LEU A 348 11.68 11.07 -7.57
CA LEU A 348 11.48 9.64 -7.38
C LEU A 348 11.33 9.26 -5.91
N ASP A 349 12.17 9.81 -5.01
CA ASP A 349 12.02 9.55 -3.55
C ASP A 349 10.64 10.01 -3.04
N LEU A 350 10.14 11.15 -3.54
CA LEU A 350 8.80 11.63 -3.21
C LEU A 350 7.71 10.76 -3.85
N ALA A 351 7.91 10.31 -5.09
CA ALA A 351 7.00 9.46 -5.84
C ALA A 351 6.80 8.10 -5.14
N GLN A 352 7.89 7.47 -4.69
CA GLN A 352 7.86 6.20 -3.96
C GLN A 352 7.08 6.29 -2.65
N ARG A 353 7.08 7.45 -1.98
CA ARG A 353 6.30 7.67 -0.74
C ARG A 353 4.80 7.86 -0.99
N ARG A 354 4.44 8.37 -2.18
CA ARG A 354 3.06 8.74 -2.54
C ARG A 354 2.40 7.80 -3.55
N GLY A 355 3.13 6.84 -4.10
CA GLY A 355 2.64 5.86 -5.07
C GLY A 355 2.20 6.47 -6.41
N ARG A 356 2.81 7.59 -6.82
CA ARG A 356 2.42 8.33 -8.04
C ARG A 356 3.61 9.04 -8.66
N ARG A 357 3.48 9.46 -9.91
CA ARG A 357 4.50 10.26 -10.61
C ARG A 357 4.60 11.68 -10.06
N VAL A 358 5.82 12.19 -9.98
CA VAL A 358 6.13 13.50 -9.39
C VAL A 358 6.99 14.31 -10.35
N GLY A 359 6.55 15.54 -10.60
CA GLY A 359 7.22 16.50 -11.47
C GLY A 359 7.83 17.70 -10.75
N PRO A 360 8.49 18.60 -11.50
CA PRO A 360 9.18 19.77 -10.96
C PRO A 360 8.23 20.76 -10.27
N ASP A 361 6.99 20.88 -10.74
CA ASP A 361 5.93 21.68 -10.12
C ASP A 361 5.63 21.21 -8.69
N GLN A 362 5.61 19.90 -8.46
CA GLN A 362 5.36 19.30 -7.15
C GLN A 362 6.58 19.36 -6.22
N LEU A 363 7.79 19.51 -6.77
CA LEU A 363 9.02 19.75 -6.01
C LEU A 363 9.13 21.18 -5.49
N SER A 364 8.42 22.14 -6.11
CA SER A 364 8.49 23.56 -5.75
C SER A 364 7.67 23.96 -4.52
N THR A 365 7.08 22.99 -3.81
CA THR A 365 6.30 23.24 -2.59
C THR A 365 7.18 23.17 -1.33
N LEU A 366 6.84 23.97 -0.31
CA LEU A 366 7.54 23.96 0.98
C LEU A 366 7.51 22.56 1.62
N ASP A 367 6.35 21.89 1.59
CA ASP A 367 6.21 20.55 2.18
C ASP A 367 7.12 19.52 1.50
N SER A 368 7.21 19.55 0.17
CA SER A 368 8.11 18.67 -0.59
C SER A 368 9.57 18.94 -0.27
N LEU A 369 9.98 20.20 -0.07
CA LEU A 369 11.33 20.55 0.35
C LEU A 369 11.64 20.01 1.75
N LEU A 370 10.70 20.16 2.69
CA LEU A 370 10.88 19.71 4.07
C LEU A 370 10.87 18.19 4.20
N ASP A 371 10.11 17.47 3.38
CA ASP A 371 10.09 16.00 3.34
C ASP A 371 11.44 15.40 2.95
N GLN A 372 12.26 16.13 2.18
CA GLN A 372 13.60 15.71 1.75
C GLN A 372 14.67 15.89 2.84
N LEU A 373 14.47 16.81 3.79
CA LEU A 373 15.46 17.07 4.81
C LEU A 373 15.54 15.91 5.81
N PRO A 374 16.75 15.56 6.32
CA PRO A 374 16.90 14.59 7.40
C PRO A 374 16.12 15.02 8.65
N PRO A 375 15.42 14.10 9.36
CA PRO A 375 14.65 14.45 10.57
C PRO A 375 15.47 15.20 11.63
N ALA A 376 16.75 14.87 11.76
CA ALA A 376 17.67 15.54 12.67
C ALA A 376 17.82 17.05 12.39
N GLN A 377 17.67 17.50 11.14
CA GLN A 377 17.73 18.92 10.79
C GLN A 377 16.45 19.67 11.14
N LEU A 378 15.31 18.97 11.18
CA LEU A 378 14.01 19.54 11.55
C LEU A 378 13.75 19.50 13.06
N ALA A 379 14.42 18.60 13.78
CA ALA A 379 14.24 18.41 15.22
C ALA A 379 14.41 19.70 16.06
N PRO A 380 15.38 20.61 15.79
CA PRO A 380 15.51 21.85 16.57
C PRO A 380 14.28 22.76 16.46
N PHE A 381 13.65 22.84 15.28
CA PHE A 381 12.44 23.64 15.08
C PHE A 381 11.28 23.10 15.93
N ARG A 382 11.06 21.79 15.90
CA ARG A 382 10.05 21.12 16.75
C ARG A 382 10.32 21.37 18.23
N GLN A 383 11.54 21.10 18.68
CA GLN A 383 11.94 21.18 20.09
C GLN A 383 11.81 22.59 20.66
N GLN A 384 12.08 23.61 19.86
CA GLN A 384 12.02 25.00 20.30
C GLN A 384 10.62 25.60 20.18
N LEU A 385 9.84 25.20 19.17
CA LEU A 385 8.60 25.92 18.81
C LEU A 385 7.31 25.17 19.11
N ILE A 386 7.32 23.83 19.11
CA ILE A 386 6.09 23.03 19.30
C ILE A 386 6.11 22.27 20.63
N ASP A 387 7.22 21.65 21.00
CA ASP A 387 7.31 20.87 22.24
C ASP A 387 6.95 21.70 23.50
N PRO A 388 7.37 22.98 23.65
CA PRO A 388 6.96 23.80 24.79
C PRO A 388 5.46 24.08 24.84
N LEU A 389 4.83 24.24 23.66
CA LEU A 389 3.39 24.45 23.54
C LEU A 389 2.61 23.18 23.88
N ALA A 390 3.06 22.04 23.35
CA ALA A 390 2.46 20.74 23.60
C ALA A 390 2.56 20.32 25.08
N GLU A 391 3.67 20.64 25.75
CA GLU A 391 3.83 20.43 27.19
C GLU A 391 2.87 21.33 27.99
N MET A 392 2.72 22.60 27.61
CA MET A 392 1.78 23.51 28.27
C MET A 392 0.34 23.04 28.10
N ASP A 393 -0.03 22.63 26.88
CA ASP A 393 -1.35 22.08 26.55
C ASP A 393 -1.67 20.84 27.39
N ARG A 394 -0.71 19.92 27.56
CA ARG A 394 -0.87 18.76 28.45
C ARG A 394 -0.99 19.13 29.92
N ARG A 395 -0.20 20.08 30.43
CA ARG A 395 -0.19 20.44 31.86
C ARG A 395 -1.41 21.25 32.29
N ARG A 396 -1.87 22.16 31.44
CA ARG A 396 -2.91 23.16 31.79
C ARG A 396 -4.22 22.97 31.02
N GLY A 397 -4.31 21.96 30.16
CA GLY A 397 -5.49 21.72 29.32
C GLY A 397 -5.72 22.82 28.28
N THR A 398 -4.66 23.55 27.90
CA THR A 398 -4.73 24.59 26.86
C THR A 398 -4.72 23.97 25.46
N GLN A 399 -4.89 24.79 24.42
CA GLN A 399 -4.94 24.35 23.02
C GLN A 399 -4.09 25.26 22.12
N HIS A 400 -2.88 25.60 22.55
CA HIS A 400 -1.95 26.47 21.83
C HIS A 400 -1.51 25.85 20.50
N VAL A 401 -1.18 24.56 20.44
CA VAL A 401 -0.75 23.90 19.18
C VAL A 401 -1.90 23.90 18.16
N ARG A 402 -3.11 23.57 18.61
CA ARG A 402 -4.31 23.61 17.75
C ARG A 402 -4.60 25.02 17.26
N THR A 403 -4.47 26.02 18.13
CA THR A 403 -4.71 27.43 17.77
C THR A 403 -3.69 27.93 16.75
N LEU A 404 -2.41 27.57 16.92
CA LEU A 404 -1.35 27.91 15.97
C LEU A 404 -1.58 27.26 14.59
N ARG A 405 -1.96 25.98 14.56
CA ARG A 405 -2.25 25.27 13.31
C ARG A 405 -3.40 25.90 12.54
N ALA A 406 -4.51 26.20 13.23
CA ALA A 406 -5.64 26.89 12.61
C ALA A 406 -5.27 28.30 12.13
N PHE A 407 -4.43 29.01 12.88
CA PHE A 407 -3.96 30.35 12.50
C PHE A 407 -3.10 30.35 11.23
N LEU A 408 -2.20 29.38 11.08
CA LEU A 408 -1.40 29.24 9.88
C LEU A 408 -2.24 28.77 8.67
N ALA A 409 -3.19 27.85 8.88
CA ALA A 409 -4.13 27.43 7.83
C ALA A 409 -5.01 28.60 7.33
N ALA A 410 -5.34 29.54 8.22
CA ALA A 410 -6.05 30.77 7.90
C ALA A 410 -5.14 31.90 7.33
N ASN A 411 -3.92 31.57 6.87
CA ASN A 411 -2.93 32.52 6.35
C ASN A 411 -2.63 33.69 7.30
N GLY A 412 -2.68 33.44 8.61
CA GLY A 412 -2.45 34.45 9.65
C GLY A 412 -3.64 35.37 9.94
N SER A 413 -4.85 35.03 9.47
CA SER A 413 -6.06 35.79 9.76
C SER A 413 -6.63 35.49 11.15
N LEU A 414 -6.62 36.49 12.04
CA LEU A 414 -7.20 36.37 13.38
C LEU A 414 -8.72 36.11 13.35
N SER A 415 -9.43 36.73 12.41
CA SER A 415 -10.88 36.62 12.29
C SER A 415 -11.31 35.25 11.79
N ASP A 416 -10.60 34.70 10.80
CA ASP A 416 -10.93 33.39 10.25
C ASP A 416 -10.54 32.27 11.22
N THR A 417 -9.40 32.41 11.90
CA THR A 417 -9.00 31.50 12.99
C THR A 417 -10.02 31.47 14.13
N ALA A 418 -10.57 32.64 14.50
CA ALA A 418 -11.58 32.74 15.55
C ALA A 418 -12.88 32.02 15.12
N ARG A 419 -13.28 32.16 13.86
CA ARG A 419 -14.44 31.47 13.28
C ARG A 419 -14.23 29.95 13.29
N ASP A 420 -13.09 29.47 12.80
CA ASP A 420 -12.80 28.04 12.65
C ASP A 420 -12.67 27.32 14.00
N LEU A 421 -12.22 28.03 15.03
CA LEU A 421 -12.10 27.50 16.39
C LEU A 421 -13.33 27.75 17.26
N TYR A 422 -14.36 28.44 16.74
CA TYR A 422 -15.53 28.89 17.50
C TYR A 422 -15.15 29.72 18.74
N LEU A 423 -14.18 30.61 18.60
CA LEU A 423 -13.66 31.49 19.65
C LEU A 423 -13.90 32.95 19.31
N HIS A 424 -13.79 33.82 20.31
CA HIS A 424 -13.72 35.26 20.09
C HIS A 424 -12.31 35.66 19.61
N THR A 425 -12.20 36.65 18.72
CA THR A 425 -10.92 37.11 18.15
C THR A 425 -9.92 37.56 19.24
N ASN A 426 -10.41 38.13 20.33
CA ASN A 426 -9.57 38.49 21.49
C ASN A 426 -8.95 37.26 22.17
N THR A 427 -9.68 36.15 22.24
CA THR A 427 -9.16 34.89 22.81
C THR A 427 -8.06 34.31 21.93
N VAL A 428 -8.23 34.36 20.60
CA VAL A 428 -7.18 33.96 19.65
C VAL A 428 -5.94 34.83 19.83
N ARG A 429 -6.11 36.16 19.86
CA ARG A 429 -5.00 37.10 20.09
C ARG A 429 -4.26 36.81 21.39
N HIS A 430 -4.97 36.57 22.48
CA HIS A 430 -4.36 36.22 23.77
C HIS A 430 -3.58 34.90 23.70
N ARG A 431 -4.12 33.89 23.01
CA ARG A 431 -3.42 32.60 22.82
C ARG A 431 -2.16 32.75 21.96
N LEU A 432 -2.17 33.59 20.93
CA LEU A 432 -0.98 33.88 20.11
C LEU A 432 0.07 34.67 20.88
N ALA A 433 -0.34 35.65 21.70
CA ALA A 433 0.57 36.35 22.61
C ALA A 433 1.24 35.36 23.59
N ARG A 434 0.48 34.40 24.12
CA ARG A 434 1.04 33.36 24.98
C ARG A 434 2.00 32.42 24.23
N ILE A 435 1.75 32.13 22.95
CA ILE A 435 2.69 31.36 22.12
C ILE A 435 4.01 32.12 21.94
N LEU A 436 3.95 33.44 21.72
CA LEU A 436 5.14 34.29 21.68
C LEU A 436 5.93 34.22 22.99
N GLU A 437 5.26 34.34 24.14
CA GLU A 437 5.93 34.25 25.45
C GLU A 437 6.61 32.89 25.69
N LEU A 438 6.02 31.80 25.18
CA LEU A 438 6.52 30.44 25.41
C LEU A 438 7.63 30.03 24.46
N THR A 439 7.62 30.55 23.23
CA THR A 439 8.56 30.13 22.17
C THR A 439 9.58 31.21 21.81
N GLY A 440 9.37 32.44 22.27
CA GLY A 440 10.18 33.61 21.88
C GLY A 440 9.98 34.04 20.42
N ARG A 441 8.96 33.53 19.73
CA ARG A 441 8.68 33.77 18.30
C ARG A 441 7.26 34.27 18.12
N ASP A 442 7.08 35.32 17.31
CA ASP A 442 5.79 35.98 17.15
C ASP A 442 4.97 35.33 16.02
N PRO A 443 3.85 34.65 16.30
CA PRO A 443 3.01 34.08 15.26
C PRO A 443 2.45 35.12 14.29
N LEU A 444 2.42 36.41 14.64
CA LEU A 444 1.99 37.48 13.74
C LEU A 444 3.08 37.91 12.74
N ASN A 445 4.34 37.54 12.97
CA ASN A 445 5.45 37.83 12.07
C ASN A 445 5.57 36.75 10.99
N ARG A 446 5.68 37.16 9.72
CA ARG A 446 5.75 36.23 8.57
C ARG A 446 6.96 35.28 8.60
N ASN A 447 8.13 35.74 9.05
CA ASN A 447 9.32 34.89 9.13
C ASN A 447 9.17 33.83 10.22
N ASP A 448 8.55 34.21 11.34
CA ASP A 448 8.29 33.28 12.44
C ASP A 448 7.15 32.30 12.09
N GLN A 449 6.14 32.72 11.30
CA GLN A 449 5.13 31.82 10.74
C GLN A 449 5.75 30.71 9.87
N ALA A 450 6.77 31.04 9.07
CA ALA A 450 7.50 30.05 8.30
C ALA A 450 8.22 29.06 9.22
N ALA A 451 8.88 29.54 10.28
CA ALA A 451 9.53 28.68 11.27
C ALA A 451 8.52 27.76 12.01
N PHE A 452 7.34 28.28 12.37
CA PHE A 452 6.27 27.47 12.95
C PHE A 452 5.70 26.44 11.97
N SER A 453 5.60 26.78 10.68
CA SER A 453 5.15 25.85 9.64
C SER A 453 6.13 24.68 9.48
N ILE A 454 7.43 24.96 9.47
CA ILE A 454 8.50 23.95 9.46
C ILE A 454 8.40 23.06 10.70
N ALA A 455 8.19 23.66 11.88
CA ALA A 455 8.10 22.92 13.14
C ALA A 455 6.86 22.01 13.21
N LEU A 456 5.70 22.47 12.71
CA LEU A 456 4.49 21.64 12.62
C LEU A 456 4.66 20.49 11.62
N HIS A 457 5.31 20.73 10.47
CA HIS A 457 5.61 19.68 9.49
C HIS A 457 6.47 18.56 10.11
N ALA A 458 7.47 18.93 10.92
CA ALA A 458 8.31 17.98 11.64
C ALA A 458 7.50 17.07 12.57
N VAL A 459 6.53 17.64 13.30
CA VAL A 459 5.64 16.86 14.20
C VAL A 459 4.73 15.92 13.41
N ASP A 460 4.14 16.39 12.31
CA ASP A 460 3.24 15.58 11.49
C ASP A 460 3.97 14.45 10.76
N ARG A 461 5.27 14.62 10.50
CA ARG A 461 6.13 13.58 9.91
C ARG A 461 6.46 12.47 10.90
N ASP A 462 6.68 12.79 12.17
CA ASP A 462 6.96 11.80 13.22
C ASP A 462 5.70 10.99 13.57
N GLY A 463 4.53 11.62 13.69
CA GLY A 463 3.27 10.91 13.96
C GLY A 463 2.89 9.89 12.87
N ARG A 464 3.26 10.14 11.60
CA ARG A 464 3.07 9.19 10.49
C ARG A 464 4.01 7.97 10.56
N ARG A 465 5.16 8.08 11.24
CA ARG A 465 6.10 6.98 11.45
C ARG A 465 5.66 6.08 12.61
N GLU A 466 5.20 6.68 13.71
CA GLU A 466 4.71 5.95 14.89
C GLU A 466 3.42 5.15 14.63
N SER A 467 2.59 5.56 13.65
CA SER A 467 1.41 4.80 13.22
C SER A 467 1.71 3.65 12.25
N ARG A 468 2.97 3.49 11.82
CA ARG A 468 3.42 2.48 10.82
C ARG A 468 4.39 1.44 11.38
N GLY A 469 4.88 1.62 12.61
CA GLY A 469 5.65 0.62 13.36
C GLY A 469 4.78 0.04 14.46
#